data_AF-A0A964AI59-F1
#
_entry.id   AF-A0A964AI59-F1
#
_cell.length_a   1.000
_cell.length_b   1.000
_cell.length_c   1.000
_cell.angle_alpha   90.00
_cell.angle_beta   90.00
_cell.angle_gamma   90.00
#
_symmetry.space_group_name_H-M   'P 1'
#
loop_
_entity.id
_entity.type
_entity.pdbx_description
1 polymer ?
#
loop_
_entity_poly.entity_id
_entity_poly.type
_entity_poly.pdbx_seq_one_letter_code
_entity_poly.pdbx_strand_id
1 'polypeptide(L)'
;MVLLILLLTGCKDAAVDTGCAALVSGWADRDGDGFGDPASPVEACEVLPEGAVDNAADCDDAAAAALPGGEEVCDGVDNDCDGAVDGPDTPGAVPWAADADRDGYGDPDVLVTDCAPPQGYVAAPADASEADCDDADPTVHPDAPEFCDPDGVDEDCDGLVNDDDTPVDALRWYPDLDRDGHGDPAGAVEACEAPAGYVSAGGDCDDGDRDIHPGEPEVCDDVDNDCDGLTDEEDAGLVDATAWYADTDDDGYGDDGAALLSCERPFGYVALGGDCDDADKEVHPLVEDVCDGVDNDCDGVPDPDRFSLDFSTAVPTTTLSINGDAWQDTTNGWLVLTDVDLDLAGSAFFVEPVPGDVWRVSFDLYIGDGSGAEGAALLFLSETDPTQVGSGGSGLGWAGLSGWAVEFDTALSSDTSDPDGNHVAVMRDNSSNHSRFGSSVPTLDDSQWRAVEVEMTGGGLQVWMDGTRVLNTTVSRYALPDALIGFSASTGSSATDAHYVDNVVLGCP
;
A
#
# COMPACT_ATOMS: atom_id res chain seq x y z
N MET A 1 3.34 32.18 95.96
CA MET A 1 2.25 32.53 96.88
C MET A 1 2.85 32.49 98.28
N VAL A 2 2.82 33.62 99.02
CA VAL A 2 3.12 33.75 100.48
C VAL A 2 4.62 33.68 100.86
N LEU A 3 5.26 34.56 101.66
CA LEU A 3 4.89 35.81 102.33
C LEU A 3 6.14 36.42 102.99
N LEU A 4 6.20 37.75 102.90
CA LEU A 4 6.98 38.74 103.63
C LEU A 4 7.15 38.49 105.15
N ILE A 5 8.36 38.66 105.71
CA ILE A 5 8.57 39.15 107.10
C ILE A 5 9.84 40.05 107.16
N LEU A 6 9.63 41.34 107.44
CA LEU A 6 10.61 42.24 108.06
C LEU A 6 10.80 41.87 109.55
N LEU A 7 11.99 42.09 110.11
CA LEU A 7 12.24 43.07 111.20
C LEU A 7 13.61 42.87 111.89
N LEU A 8 14.37 43.97 111.92
CA LEU A 8 15.16 44.53 113.04
C LEU A 8 16.27 43.69 113.70
N THR A 9 17.49 44.23 113.63
CA THR A 9 18.20 44.65 114.86
C THR A 9 19.21 45.74 114.52
N GLY A 10 19.07 46.90 115.16
CA GLY A 10 20.16 47.88 115.26
C GLY A 10 20.81 47.77 116.64
N CYS A 11 22.13 47.96 116.70
CA CYS A 11 22.74 48.59 117.86
C CYS A 11 24.01 49.36 117.43
N LYS A 12 24.15 50.54 118.01
CA LYS A 12 25.15 51.59 117.76
C LYS A 12 26.49 51.33 118.50
N ASP A 13 27.53 51.95 117.93
CA ASP A 13 28.64 52.73 118.55
C ASP A 13 30.10 52.22 118.45
N ALA A 14 30.86 52.96 117.62
CA ALA A 14 32.23 53.53 117.72
C ALA A 14 33.45 52.72 118.23
N ALA A 15 34.48 52.54 117.37
CA ALA A 15 35.79 53.26 117.39
C ALA A 15 37.00 52.49 116.73
N VAL A 16 37.64 53.14 115.73
CA VAL A 16 39.10 53.26 115.40
C VAL A 16 39.99 52.03 115.05
N ASP A 17 40.30 51.94 113.74
CA ASP A 17 41.63 51.87 113.04
C ASP A 17 42.60 50.66 113.09
N THR A 18 43.22 50.45 111.92
CA THR A 18 44.44 49.74 111.49
C THR A 18 44.40 48.24 111.15
N GLY A 19 44.88 47.90 109.94
CA GLY A 19 45.31 46.52 109.67
C GLY A 19 45.72 46.06 108.26
N CYS A 20 46.10 46.91 107.29
CA CYS A 20 46.67 46.40 106.04
C CYS A 20 48.02 47.10 105.76
N ALA A 21 49.14 46.40 105.97
CA ALA A 21 50.48 46.98 105.87
C ALA A 21 51.08 46.95 104.44
N ALA A 22 50.62 46.05 103.58
CA ALA A 22 50.93 46.00 102.15
C ALA A 22 49.78 45.33 101.41
N LEU A 23 49.33 45.94 100.31
CA LEU A 23 48.38 45.31 99.38
C LEU A 23 49.16 44.39 98.44
N VAL A 24 48.65 43.18 98.27
CA VAL A 24 49.09 42.23 97.24
C VAL A 24 47.95 42.04 96.25
N SER A 25 48.28 42.17 94.98
CA SER A 25 47.36 41.95 93.85
C SER A 25 47.57 40.54 93.32
N GLY A 26 46.47 39.87 93.02
CA GLY A 26 46.46 38.57 92.34
C GLY A 26 45.20 38.46 91.50
N TRP A 27 44.95 37.26 91.00
CA TRP A 27 43.80 36.94 90.17
C TRP A 27 43.13 35.70 90.72
N ALA A 28 41.80 35.65 90.63
CA ALA A 28 41.06 34.46 91.06
C ALA A 28 41.53 33.25 90.25
N ASP A 29 41.70 32.12 90.93
CA ASP A 29 42.04 30.80 90.40
C ASP A 29 40.92 29.87 90.86
N ARG A 30 39.88 29.76 90.03
CA ARG A 30 38.60 29.16 90.39
C ARG A 30 38.58 27.66 90.13
N ASP A 31 39.31 27.17 89.14
CA ASP A 31 39.41 25.74 88.85
C ASP A 31 40.60 25.06 89.56
N GLY A 32 41.54 25.85 90.10
CA GLY A 32 42.61 25.42 90.98
C GLY A 32 43.84 24.90 90.25
N ASP A 33 44.08 25.32 89.01
CA ASP A 33 45.21 24.86 88.20
C ASP A 33 46.53 25.63 88.46
N GLY A 34 46.45 26.75 89.17
CA GLY A 34 47.58 27.59 89.56
C GLY A 34 47.81 28.82 88.67
N PHE A 35 46.96 29.05 87.67
CA PHE A 35 46.89 30.27 86.87
C PHE A 35 45.61 31.04 87.22
N GLY A 36 45.60 32.36 86.98
CA GLY A 36 44.51 33.21 87.44
C GLY A 36 43.90 34.07 86.33
N ASP A 37 42.59 34.27 86.39
CA ASP A 37 41.78 35.03 85.42
C ASP A 37 42.16 36.52 85.38
N PRO A 38 42.75 37.03 84.28
CA PRO A 38 43.07 38.45 84.10
C PRO A 38 41.88 39.40 84.30
N ALA A 39 40.65 38.94 84.05
CA ALA A 39 39.41 39.72 84.21
C ALA A 39 38.89 39.76 85.65
N SER A 40 39.41 38.90 86.54
CA SER A 40 38.98 38.78 87.94
C SER A 40 40.12 39.11 88.92
N PRO A 41 40.60 40.36 88.98
CA PRO A 41 41.64 40.76 89.92
C PRO A 41 41.13 40.72 91.36
N VAL A 42 41.95 40.16 92.25
CA VAL A 42 41.70 40.06 93.68
C VAL A 42 42.75 40.89 94.44
N GLU A 43 42.27 41.74 95.34
CA GLU A 43 43.12 42.57 96.21
C GLU A 43 43.02 42.08 97.65
N ALA A 44 44.17 41.84 98.29
CA ALA A 44 44.23 41.36 99.66
C ALA A 44 45.38 41.97 100.47
N CYS A 45 45.31 41.79 101.79
CA CYS A 45 46.33 42.28 102.72
C CYS A 45 47.36 41.19 103.03
N GLU A 46 48.63 41.48 102.74
CA GLU A 46 49.82 40.66 103.03
C GLU A 46 49.94 39.31 102.27
N VAL A 47 48.87 38.54 102.11
CA VAL A 47 48.84 37.24 101.40
C VAL A 47 47.57 37.12 100.56
N LEU A 48 47.67 36.51 99.38
CA LEU A 48 46.50 36.23 98.53
C LEU A 48 45.56 35.22 99.21
N PRO A 49 44.23 35.41 99.10
CA PRO A 49 43.25 34.48 99.64
C PRO A 49 43.33 33.13 98.92
N GLU A 50 42.86 32.06 99.57
CA GLU A 50 42.73 30.73 98.96
C GLU A 50 41.83 30.80 97.71
N GLY A 51 42.30 30.25 96.58
CA GLY A 51 41.68 30.42 95.27
C GLY A 51 42.07 31.71 94.54
N ALA A 52 43.24 32.29 94.84
CA ALA A 52 43.83 33.37 94.05
C ALA A 52 45.35 33.21 93.92
N VAL A 53 45.90 33.52 92.74
CA VAL A 53 47.32 33.38 92.38
C VAL A 53 47.95 34.70 91.93
N ASP A 54 49.29 34.75 91.87
CA ASP A 54 50.05 35.97 91.59
C ASP A 54 50.38 36.19 90.10
N ASN A 55 49.76 35.42 89.22
CA ASN A 55 49.87 35.52 87.77
C ASN A 55 48.48 35.69 87.13
N ALA A 56 48.46 36.30 85.94
CA ALA A 56 47.25 36.64 85.19
C ALA A 56 47.36 36.03 83.79
N ALA A 57 47.44 34.71 83.71
CA ALA A 57 47.76 34.02 82.47
C ALA A 57 46.78 32.89 82.13
N ASP A 58 45.72 32.73 82.91
CA ASP A 58 44.63 31.81 82.60
C ASP A 58 43.65 32.49 81.63
N CYS A 59 43.32 31.81 80.53
CA CYS A 59 42.40 32.30 79.52
C CYS A 59 40.95 31.79 79.72
N ASP A 60 40.73 30.73 80.49
CA ASP A 60 39.42 30.22 80.93
C ASP A 60 39.49 29.59 82.34
N ASP A 61 39.33 30.43 83.36
CA ASP A 61 39.36 30.12 84.81
C ASP A 61 38.20 29.22 85.30
N ALA A 62 37.45 28.62 84.37
CA ALA A 62 36.51 27.54 84.66
C ALA A 62 37.03 26.17 84.23
N ALA A 63 38.13 26.09 83.47
CA ALA A 63 38.66 24.92 82.84
C ALA A 63 40.16 24.73 83.15
N ALA A 64 40.46 23.85 84.11
CA ALA A 64 41.84 23.57 84.59
C ALA A 64 42.81 22.98 83.54
N ALA A 65 42.38 22.86 82.29
CA ALA A 65 43.20 22.46 81.14
C ALA A 65 43.59 23.67 80.26
N ALA A 66 43.03 24.86 80.49
CA ALA A 66 43.28 26.10 79.76
C ALA A 66 44.36 26.93 80.45
N LEU A 67 45.62 26.50 80.30
CA LEU A 67 46.76 27.07 81.02
C LEU A 67 47.96 27.29 80.10
N PRO A 68 48.83 28.28 80.39
CA PRO A 68 50.00 28.59 79.57
C PRO A 68 50.87 27.37 79.22
N GLY A 69 50.90 27.00 77.93
CA GLY A 69 51.66 25.85 77.43
C GLY A 69 51.01 24.48 77.67
N GLY A 70 49.69 24.44 77.87
CA GLY A 70 48.86 23.24 77.78
C GLY A 70 48.98 22.51 76.43
N GLU A 71 48.39 21.32 76.34
CA GLU A 71 48.29 20.58 75.07
C GLU A 71 46.92 20.88 74.46
N GLU A 72 46.90 21.45 73.26
CA GLU A 72 45.67 21.67 72.52
C GLU A 72 44.91 20.36 72.27
N VAL A 73 43.60 20.40 72.43
CA VAL A 73 42.69 19.32 72.05
C VAL A 73 41.48 19.91 71.33
N CYS A 74 40.94 19.20 70.35
CA CYS A 74 39.78 19.64 69.56
C CYS A 74 38.48 19.75 70.38
N ASP A 75 38.37 20.72 71.29
CA ASP A 75 37.23 20.93 72.19
C ASP A 75 36.68 22.37 72.17
N GLY A 76 37.26 23.24 71.35
CA GLY A 76 36.87 24.64 71.19
C GLY A 76 37.33 25.57 72.32
N VAL A 77 38.28 25.13 73.15
CA VAL A 77 38.93 25.92 74.21
C VAL A 77 40.40 26.14 73.84
N ASP A 78 40.90 27.36 74.02
CA ASP A 78 42.34 27.68 73.91
C ASP A 78 43.05 27.04 75.12
N ASN A 79 43.57 25.82 74.95
CA ASN A 79 44.08 25.03 76.08
C ASN A 79 45.47 25.49 76.52
N ASP A 80 46.23 26.13 75.65
CA ASP A 80 47.60 26.58 75.93
C ASP A 80 47.72 28.10 76.20
N CYS A 81 46.61 28.82 76.11
CA CYS A 81 46.46 30.26 76.30
C CYS A 81 47.40 31.10 75.42
N ASP A 82 47.76 30.64 74.22
CA ASP A 82 48.56 31.39 73.24
C ASP A 82 47.72 32.33 72.35
N GLY A 83 46.39 32.21 72.42
CA GLY A 83 45.43 32.99 71.67
C GLY A 83 44.88 32.31 70.42
N ALA A 84 45.33 31.09 70.07
CA ALA A 84 44.68 30.19 69.12
C ALA A 84 43.82 29.17 69.86
N VAL A 85 42.60 28.93 69.40
CA VAL A 85 41.67 28.00 70.07
C VAL A 85 41.89 26.57 69.62
N ASP A 86 41.74 26.30 68.32
CA ASP A 86 41.94 24.99 67.72
C ASP A 86 42.52 25.21 66.31
N GLY A 87 43.40 24.33 65.85
CA GLY A 87 44.05 24.48 64.55
C GLY A 87 44.48 23.16 63.90
N PRO A 88 45.13 23.23 62.72
CA PRO A 88 45.50 22.06 61.94
C PRO A 88 46.55 21.17 62.63
N ASP A 89 47.30 21.72 63.59
CA ASP A 89 48.32 20.98 64.35
C ASP A 89 47.77 20.40 65.66
N THR A 90 46.48 20.63 65.99
CA THR A 90 45.85 20.14 67.22
C THR A 90 45.69 18.61 67.18
N PRO A 91 46.19 17.87 68.19
CA PRO A 91 45.92 16.44 68.35
C PRO A 91 44.43 16.09 68.25
N GLY A 92 44.06 15.31 67.23
CA GLY A 92 42.68 14.93 66.95
C GLY A 92 42.05 15.62 65.75
N ALA A 93 42.73 16.61 65.15
CA ALA A 93 42.33 17.17 63.86
C ALA A 93 42.39 16.08 62.77
N VAL A 94 41.37 16.07 61.91
CA VAL A 94 41.20 15.10 60.82
C VAL A 94 41.20 15.81 59.48
N PRO A 95 41.56 15.13 58.38
CA PRO A 95 41.42 15.70 57.05
C PRO A 95 39.93 15.84 56.66
N TRP A 96 39.62 16.97 56.05
CA TRP A 96 38.37 17.30 55.40
C TRP A 96 38.66 17.57 53.92
N ALA A 97 37.86 17.01 53.02
CA ALA A 97 37.96 17.20 51.58
C ALA A 97 37.05 18.36 51.15
N ALA A 98 37.47 19.16 50.16
CA ALA A 98 36.60 20.17 49.58
C ALA A 98 35.38 19.49 48.96
N ASP A 99 34.22 20.11 49.12
CA ASP A 99 32.92 19.68 48.59
C ASP A 99 32.31 20.90 47.88
N ALA A 100 32.73 21.12 46.63
CA ALA A 100 32.45 22.36 45.92
C ALA A 100 31.02 22.39 45.33
N ASP A 101 30.45 21.23 44.99
CA ASP A 101 29.09 21.11 44.46
C ASP A 101 28.01 20.76 45.49
N ARG A 102 28.40 20.25 46.66
CA ARG A 102 27.55 19.95 47.83
C ARG A 102 26.72 18.68 47.72
N ASP A 103 27.25 17.64 47.10
CA ASP A 103 26.63 16.32 47.07
C ASP A 103 26.92 15.46 48.31
N GLY A 104 27.96 15.80 49.08
CA GLY A 104 28.38 15.11 50.29
C GLY A 104 29.63 14.24 50.14
N TYR A 105 30.20 14.14 48.94
CA TYR A 105 31.51 13.58 48.63
C TYR A 105 32.48 14.75 48.42
N GLY A 106 33.78 14.46 48.35
CA GLY A 106 34.74 15.55 48.23
C GLY A 106 36.06 15.13 47.61
N ASP A 107 36.75 16.14 47.08
CA ASP A 107 38.00 15.99 46.34
C ASP A 107 39.14 15.48 47.25
N PRO A 108 39.69 14.27 46.99
CA PRO A 108 40.76 13.69 47.80
C PRO A 108 42.11 14.41 47.65
N ASP A 109 42.28 15.25 46.61
CA ASP A 109 43.48 16.05 46.36
C ASP A 109 43.41 17.45 46.99
N VAL A 110 42.22 17.89 47.43
CA VAL A 110 42.00 19.20 48.08
C VAL A 110 41.60 19.01 49.54
N LEU A 111 42.60 18.69 50.37
CA LEU A 111 42.41 18.42 51.79
C LEU A 111 42.81 19.60 52.69
N VAL A 112 42.02 19.84 53.74
CA VAL A 112 42.36 20.70 54.89
C VAL A 112 42.24 19.88 56.17
N THR A 113 43.23 19.97 57.05
CA THR A 113 43.17 19.33 58.37
C THR A 113 42.61 20.30 59.39
N ASP A 114 41.55 19.92 60.08
CA ASP A 114 40.90 20.75 61.10
C ASP A 114 40.10 19.88 62.10
N CYS A 115 39.78 20.44 63.27
CA CYS A 115 39.01 19.80 64.33
C CYS A 115 37.52 19.67 63.99
N ALA A 116 37.00 20.58 63.16
CA ALA A 116 35.61 20.63 62.72
C ALA A 116 35.54 20.87 61.21
N PRO A 117 34.46 20.47 60.52
CA PRO A 117 34.34 20.67 59.07
C PRO A 117 34.42 22.16 58.73
N PRO A 118 35.41 22.58 57.93
CA PRO A 118 35.40 23.91 57.35
C PRO A 118 34.16 24.09 56.45
N GLN A 119 33.76 25.34 56.19
CA GLN A 119 32.63 25.58 55.31
C GLN A 119 32.94 25.12 53.87
N GLY A 120 32.10 24.25 53.32
CA GLY A 120 32.28 23.69 51.97
C GLY A 120 33.28 22.54 51.93
N TYR A 121 33.43 21.82 53.04
CA TYR A 121 34.26 20.62 53.13
C TYR A 121 33.46 19.50 53.83
N VAL A 122 33.70 18.26 53.42
CA VAL A 122 33.15 17.03 54.01
C VAL A 122 34.27 16.14 54.54
N ALA A 123 33.91 15.06 55.23
CA ALA A 123 34.90 14.14 55.77
C ALA A 123 35.73 13.57 54.62
N ALA A 124 37.06 13.64 54.71
CA ALA A 124 37.90 13.09 53.65
C ALA A 124 37.67 11.57 53.55
N PRO A 125 37.57 11.02 52.34
CA PRO A 125 37.32 9.60 52.12
C PRO A 125 38.48 8.76 52.66
N ALA A 126 38.18 7.55 53.15
CA ALA A 126 39.21 6.67 53.71
C ALA A 126 40.00 5.94 52.61
N ASP A 127 39.39 5.76 51.44
CA ASP A 127 39.95 5.19 50.22
C ASP A 127 39.61 6.09 49.01
N ALA A 128 40.44 6.04 47.96
CA ALA A 128 40.20 6.77 46.73
C ALA A 128 38.91 6.31 46.00
N SER A 129 38.44 5.08 46.23
CA SER A 129 37.16 4.59 45.69
C SER A 129 35.93 5.15 46.40
N GLU A 130 36.10 5.86 47.52
CA GLU A 130 35.01 6.56 48.23
C GLU A 130 35.07 8.06 47.95
N ALA A 131 35.93 8.49 47.03
CA ALA A 131 36.22 9.87 46.74
C ALA A 131 35.43 10.37 45.53
N ASP A 132 35.13 11.66 45.55
CA ASP A 132 34.53 12.34 44.41
C ASP A 132 35.55 12.47 43.28
N CYS A 133 35.17 12.05 42.07
CA CYS A 133 36.00 12.13 40.89
C CYS A 133 35.76 13.41 40.04
N ASP A 134 34.69 14.16 40.30
CA ASP A 134 34.45 15.52 39.78
C ASP A 134 33.68 16.40 40.79
N ASP A 135 34.40 16.97 41.76
CA ASP A 135 33.91 17.85 42.85
C ASP A 135 33.16 19.13 42.39
N ALA A 136 33.03 19.35 41.07
CA ALA A 136 32.25 20.43 40.50
C ALA A 136 30.87 19.99 39.98
N ASP A 137 30.57 18.69 39.92
CA ASP A 137 29.34 18.13 39.39
C ASP A 137 28.64 17.16 40.38
N PRO A 138 27.51 17.57 41.00
CA PRO A 138 26.88 16.81 42.08
C PRO A 138 26.14 15.55 41.60
N THR A 139 26.31 15.17 40.33
CA THR A 139 25.84 13.88 39.78
C THR A 139 26.96 12.87 39.56
N VAL A 140 28.21 13.24 39.82
CA VAL A 140 29.39 12.39 39.64
C VAL A 140 30.00 12.11 41.01
N HIS A 141 29.68 10.96 41.58
CA HIS A 141 30.13 10.58 42.91
C HIS A 141 29.99 9.07 43.15
N PRO A 142 30.72 8.47 44.10
CA PRO A 142 30.76 7.01 44.34
C PRO A 142 29.44 6.25 44.47
N ASP A 143 28.37 6.92 44.90
CA ASP A 143 27.03 6.32 45.02
C ASP A 143 26.05 6.75 43.89
N ALA A 144 26.55 7.33 42.80
CA ALA A 144 25.72 7.79 41.70
C ALA A 144 25.23 6.59 40.87
N PRO A 145 24.04 6.66 40.28
CA PRO A 145 23.65 5.69 39.27
C PRO A 145 24.37 5.97 37.96
N GLU A 146 24.90 4.91 37.34
CA GLU A 146 25.45 4.94 35.99
C GLU A 146 24.40 5.29 34.93
N PHE A 147 24.81 6.11 33.96
CA PHE A 147 24.02 6.45 32.79
C PHE A 147 24.79 6.16 31.50
N CYS A 148 24.05 5.90 30.43
CA CYS A 148 24.60 5.75 29.10
C CYS A 148 24.92 7.13 28.49
N ASP A 149 25.96 7.82 28.96
CA ASP A 149 26.41 9.11 28.44
C ASP A 149 27.40 8.96 27.25
N PRO A 150 27.11 9.56 26.08
CA PRO A 150 28.03 9.56 24.94
C PRO A 150 29.39 10.23 25.16
N ASP A 151 29.52 11.11 26.16
CA ASP A 151 30.77 11.78 26.54
C ASP A 151 31.65 10.91 27.46
N GLY A 152 31.12 9.78 27.95
CA GLY A 152 31.87 8.79 28.72
C GLY A 152 32.29 9.29 30.09
N VAL A 153 31.35 9.90 30.82
CA VAL A 153 31.51 10.25 32.23
C VAL A 153 31.42 8.95 33.07
N ASP A 154 32.17 8.92 34.17
CA ASP A 154 32.20 7.83 35.15
C ASP A 154 31.41 8.35 36.35
N GLU A 155 30.09 8.14 36.35
CA GLU A 155 29.23 8.78 37.34
C GLU A 155 29.47 8.21 38.74
N ASP A 156 29.70 6.90 38.85
CA ASP A 156 29.91 6.25 40.14
C ASP A 156 31.38 6.13 40.58
N CYS A 157 32.29 6.77 39.83
CA CYS A 157 33.72 6.86 40.13
C CYS A 157 34.42 5.50 40.36
N ASP A 158 33.90 4.40 39.81
CA ASP A 158 34.49 3.07 39.97
C ASP A 158 35.59 2.76 38.93
N GLY A 159 35.73 3.65 37.94
CA GLY A 159 36.70 3.57 36.86
C GLY A 159 36.18 2.90 35.58
N LEU A 160 34.89 2.56 35.51
CA LEU A 160 34.22 1.90 34.39
C LEU A 160 33.09 2.78 33.82
N VAL A 161 33.40 3.51 32.75
CA VAL A 161 32.41 4.33 32.05
C VAL A 161 31.40 3.47 31.28
N ASN A 162 30.11 3.80 31.38
CA ASN A 162 29.03 3.17 30.60
C ASN A 162 29.00 1.63 30.72
N ASP A 163 29.30 1.07 31.90
CA ASP A 163 29.35 -0.38 32.10
C ASP A 163 28.00 -0.97 32.54
N ASP A 164 27.83 -2.27 32.29
CA ASP A 164 26.57 -3.02 32.28
C ASP A 164 26.09 -3.48 33.67
N ASP A 165 26.74 -3.02 34.74
CA ASP A 165 26.41 -3.48 36.09
C ASP A 165 25.14 -2.80 36.63
N THR A 166 24.83 -1.54 36.27
CA THR A 166 23.55 -0.85 36.58
C THR A 166 23.16 0.39 35.73
N PRO A 167 23.35 0.48 34.40
CA PRO A 167 22.94 1.68 33.67
C PRO A 167 21.42 1.88 33.70
N VAL A 168 20.95 3.02 34.23
CA VAL A 168 19.51 3.28 34.45
C VAL A 168 18.74 3.46 33.13
N ASP A 169 19.43 3.80 32.05
CA ASP A 169 18.88 4.07 30.72
C ASP A 169 19.46 3.16 29.63
N ALA A 170 19.96 1.98 30.01
CA ALA A 170 20.39 0.95 29.07
C ALA A 170 19.33 0.70 27.99
N LEU A 171 19.77 0.72 26.72
CA LEU A 171 18.91 0.42 25.60
C LEU A 171 18.82 -1.10 25.40
N ARG A 172 17.66 -1.55 24.91
CA ARG A 172 17.47 -2.95 24.54
C ARG A 172 17.93 -3.17 23.10
N TRP A 173 18.76 -4.17 22.91
CA TRP A 173 19.32 -4.60 21.64
C TRP A 173 18.92 -6.05 21.36
N TYR A 174 18.57 -6.35 20.11
CA TYR A 174 18.10 -7.65 19.65
C TYR A 174 19.12 -8.25 18.68
N PRO A 175 19.52 -9.52 18.82
CA PRO A 175 20.40 -10.15 17.85
C PRO A 175 19.72 -10.17 16.49
N ASP A 176 20.49 -9.86 15.45
CA ASP A 176 20.05 -9.75 14.06
C ASP A 176 20.93 -10.68 13.22
N LEU A 177 20.48 -11.92 13.05
CA LEU A 177 21.27 -13.00 12.47
C LEU A 177 21.27 -12.96 10.93
N ASP A 178 20.16 -12.54 10.30
CA ASP A 178 20.01 -12.48 8.84
C ASP A 178 20.28 -11.10 8.22
N ARG A 179 20.32 -10.04 9.05
CA ARG A 179 20.69 -8.66 8.71
C ARG A 179 19.64 -7.88 7.94
N ASP A 180 18.36 -8.08 8.24
CA ASP A 180 17.27 -7.25 7.74
C ASP A 180 17.08 -5.93 8.53
N GLY A 181 17.64 -5.85 9.74
CA GLY A 181 17.56 -4.69 10.62
C GLY A 181 16.52 -4.79 11.74
N HIS A 182 15.78 -5.90 11.81
CA HIS A 182 15.00 -6.37 12.94
C HIS A 182 15.77 -7.50 13.64
N GLY A 183 15.33 -7.91 14.83
CA GLY A 183 16.05 -8.96 15.55
C GLY A 183 15.19 -9.68 16.57
N ASP A 184 15.64 -10.87 16.97
CA ASP A 184 14.91 -11.82 17.81
C ASP A 184 14.58 -11.23 19.21
N PRO A 185 13.29 -11.03 19.54
CA PRO A 185 12.85 -10.59 20.86
C PRO A 185 13.30 -11.50 22.02
N ALA A 186 13.47 -12.80 21.78
CA ALA A 186 13.86 -13.77 22.80
C ALA A 186 15.35 -13.70 23.16
N GLY A 187 16.18 -13.14 22.27
CA GLY A 187 17.62 -12.97 22.45
C GLY A 187 18.04 -11.60 22.98
N ALA A 188 17.09 -10.74 23.37
CA ALA A 188 17.37 -9.35 23.71
C ALA A 188 18.34 -9.19 24.91
N VAL A 189 19.27 -8.24 24.80
CA VAL A 189 20.19 -7.80 25.85
C VAL A 189 20.04 -6.31 26.11
N GLU A 190 20.46 -5.85 27.28
CA GLU A 190 20.53 -4.42 27.62
C GLU A 190 22.00 -3.99 27.53
N ALA A 191 22.26 -2.83 26.92
CA ALA A 191 23.60 -2.26 26.78
C ALA A 191 23.52 -0.78 26.36
N CYS A 192 24.52 0.03 26.68
CA CYS A 192 24.58 1.43 26.24
C CYS A 192 24.81 1.57 24.73
N GLU A 193 25.64 0.70 24.15
CA GLU A 193 25.89 0.64 22.71
C GLU A 193 25.46 -0.71 22.13
N ALA A 194 25.12 -0.71 20.84
CA ALA A 194 24.75 -1.92 20.11
C ALA A 194 25.88 -2.97 20.16
N PRO A 195 25.66 -4.14 20.76
CA PRO A 195 26.62 -5.23 20.65
C PRO A 195 26.79 -5.64 19.18
N ALA A 196 27.94 -6.22 18.83
CA ALA A 196 28.20 -6.64 17.47
C ALA A 196 27.17 -7.70 17.00
N GLY A 197 26.42 -7.38 15.94
CA GLY A 197 25.38 -8.25 15.42
C GLY A 197 24.01 -8.08 16.09
N TYR A 198 23.78 -6.94 16.74
CA TYR A 198 22.49 -6.59 17.34
C TYR A 198 21.96 -5.27 16.77
N VAL A 199 20.64 -5.10 16.79
CA VAL A 199 19.89 -3.93 16.33
C VAL A 199 18.89 -3.46 17.39
N SER A 200 18.40 -2.23 17.29
CA SER A 200 17.45 -1.66 18.25
C SER A 200 15.99 -1.96 17.93
N ALA A 201 15.69 -2.34 16.68
CA ALA A 201 14.36 -2.77 16.27
C ALA A 201 14.19 -4.25 16.58
N GLY A 202 13.27 -4.59 17.47
CA GLY A 202 12.89 -5.98 17.72
C GLY A 202 11.65 -6.37 16.91
N GLY A 203 11.11 -7.53 17.24
CA GLY A 203 9.82 -8.00 16.74
C GLY A 203 9.92 -9.01 15.61
N ASP A 204 11.13 -9.41 15.26
CA ASP A 204 11.39 -10.46 14.29
C ASP A 204 10.89 -11.82 14.80
N CYS A 205 10.08 -12.50 14.00
CA CYS A 205 9.51 -13.80 14.30
C CYS A 205 10.30 -14.97 13.68
N ASP A 206 11.20 -14.72 12.72
CA ASP A 206 12.19 -15.69 12.21
C ASP A 206 13.51 -14.99 11.79
N ASP A 207 14.35 -14.68 12.78
CA ASP A 207 15.69 -14.05 12.67
C ASP A 207 16.71 -14.83 11.78
N GLY A 208 16.30 -15.96 11.20
CA GLY A 208 17.06 -16.68 10.19
C GLY A 208 16.73 -16.32 8.75
N ASP A 209 15.65 -15.56 8.51
CA ASP A 209 15.11 -15.25 7.19
C ASP A 209 14.72 -13.77 7.02
N ARG A 210 15.55 -13.06 6.23
CA ARG A 210 15.43 -11.60 5.99
C ARG A 210 14.12 -11.14 5.35
N ASP A 211 13.30 -12.08 4.87
CA ASP A 211 12.02 -11.82 4.22
C ASP A 211 10.85 -12.03 5.22
N ILE A 212 11.15 -12.26 6.52
CA ILE A 212 10.18 -12.47 7.61
C ILE A 212 10.50 -11.50 8.76
N HIS A 213 9.89 -10.31 8.75
CA HIS A 213 10.07 -9.33 9.81
C HIS A 213 8.96 -8.26 9.81
N PRO A 214 8.82 -7.48 10.90
CA PRO A 214 7.81 -6.43 11.00
C PRO A 214 7.74 -5.50 9.78
N GLY A 215 6.58 -5.52 9.10
CA GLY A 215 6.28 -4.63 7.98
C GLY A 215 6.70 -5.13 6.59
N GLU A 216 7.15 -6.37 6.46
CA GLU A 216 7.19 -7.02 5.15
C GLU A 216 5.78 -7.24 4.57
N PRO A 217 5.62 -7.43 3.26
CA PRO A 217 4.35 -7.84 2.68
C PRO A 217 4.08 -9.31 2.95
N GLU A 218 2.88 -9.62 3.43
CA GLU A 218 2.40 -11.00 3.52
C GLU A 218 2.21 -11.61 2.13
N VAL A 219 2.64 -12.86 1.97
CA VAL A 219 2.51 -13.64 0.73
C VAL A 219 1.91 -15.02 1.00
N CYS A 220 1.29 -15.62 -0.02
CA CYS A 220 0.66 -16.94 0.04
C CYS A 220 1.68 -18.09 0.23
N ASP A 221 2.18 -18.31 1.44
CA ASP A 221 3.17 -19.35 1.75
C ASP A 221 2.99 -20.07 3.10
N ASP A 222 1.85 -19.88 3.79
CA ASP A 222 1.52 -20.40 5.12
C ASP A 222 2.44 -19.85 6.25
N VAL A 223 3.12 -18.71 6.05
CA VAL A 223 4.02 -18.07 7.03
C VAL A 223 3.63 -16.61 7.26
N ASP A 224 3.62 -16.19 8.53
CA ASP A 224 3.44 -14.79 8.95
C ASP A 224 4.71 -14.00 8.60
N ASN A 225 4.76 -13.41 7.40
CA ASN A 225 5.94 -12.71 6.89
C ASN A 225 6.14 -11.36 7.55
N ASP A 226 5.06 -10.72 8.00
CA ASP A 226 5.09 -9.36 8.57
C ASP A 226 5.09 -9.33 10.11
N CYS A 227 5.10 -10.52 10.73
CA CYS A 227 5.13 -10.77 12.16
C CYS A 227 4.00 -10.07 12.95
N ASP A 228 2.82 -9.88 12.35
CA ASP A 228 1.66 -9.28 13.02
C ASP A 228 0.74 -10.31 13.72
N GLY A 229 1.00 -11.60 13.49
CA GLY A 229 0.28 -12.73 14.07
C GLY A 229 -0.88 -13.25 13.22
N LEU A 230 -1.04 -12.77 12.00
CA LEU A 230 -1.96 -13.27 10.97
C LEU A 230 -1.15 -13.98 9.87
N THR A 231 -1.83 -14.83 9.11
CA THR A 231 -1.20 -15.61 8.03
C THR A 231 -2.10 -15.59 6.81
N ASP A 232 -1.53 -15.47 5.62
CA ASP A 232 -2.21 -15.58 4.33
C ASP A 232 -3.58 -14.85 4.30
N GLU A 233 -4.68 -15.58 4.08
CA GLU A 233 -6.01 -14.98 3.91
C GLU A 233 -6.61 -14.39 5.18
N GLU A 234 -6.01 -14.67 6.35
CA GLU A 234 -6.37 -13.99 7.59
C GLU A 234 -5.76 -12.59 7.70
N ASP A 235 -4.70 -12.30 6.94
CA ASP A 235 -4.02 -11.02 6.92
C ASP A 235 -4.54 -10.09 5.81
N ALA A 236 -4.76 -8.83 6.17
CA ALA A 236 -5.10 -7.76 5.23
C ALA A 236 -3.87 -7.22 4.46
N GLY A 237 -2.65 -7.55 4.90
CA GLY A 237 -1.39 -7.24 4.24
C GLY A 237 -1.11 -8.09 3.00
N LEU A 238 -1.81 -9.22 2.81
CA LEU A 238 -1.59 -10.18 1.72
C LEU A 238 -1.60 -9.54 0.33
N VAL A 239 -0.48 -9.66 -0.40
CA VAL A 239 -0.28 -8.95 -1.68
C VAL A 239 -0.38 -9.81 -2.94
N ASP A 240 -0.26 -11.13 -2.85
CA ASP A 240 -0.17 -12.03 -4.01
C ASP A 240 -1.33 -13.04 -4.12
N ALA A 241 -2.40 -12.83 -3.36
CA ALA A 241 -3.64 -13.57 -3.49
C ALA A 241 -4.17 -13.55 -4.93
N THR A 242 -4.62 -14.70 -5.42
CA THR A 242 -5.24 -14.82 -6.73
C THR A 242 -6.73 -14.47 -6.64
N ALA A 243 -7.23 -13.70 -7.60
CA ALA A 243 -8.67 -13.51 -7.77
C ALA A 243 -9.28 -14.77 -8.41
N TRP A 244 -10.24 -15.35 -7.72
CA TRP A 244 -11.03 -16.49 -8.17
C TRP A 244 -12.47 -16.05 -8.38
N TYR A 245 -13.09 -16.46 -9.47
CA TYR A 245 -14.43 -16.09 -9.90
C TYR A 245 -15.36 -17.28 -9.74
N ALA A 246 -16.56 -17.08 -9.20
CA ALA A 246 -17.53 -18.16 -9.08
C ALA A 246 -17.92 -18.64 -10.48
N ASP A 247 -17.92 -19.96 -10.68
CA ASP A 247 -18.26 -20.64 -11.94
C ASP A 247 -19.44 -21.57 -11.62
N THR A 248 -20.66 -21.07 -11.83
CA THR A 248 -21.88 -21.77 -11.37
C THR A 248 -22.39 -22.80 -12.39
N ASP A 249 -22.02 -22.67 -13.66
CA ASP A 249 -22.45 -23.56 -14.74
C ASP A 249 -21.36 -24.51 -15.30
N ASP A 250 -20.14 -24.42 -14.76
CA ASP A 250 -18.97 -25.26 -15.04
C ASP A 250 -18.42 -25.10 -16.48
N ASP A 251 -18.46 -23.90 -17.07
CA ASP A 251 -17.91 -23.64 -18.41
C ASP A 251 -16.44 -23.21 -18.44
N GLY A 252 -15.90 -22.80 -17.29
CA GLY A 252 -14.51 -22.40 -17.10
C GLY A 252 -14.26 -20.89 -17.05
N TYR A 253 -15.29 -20.08 -17.20
CA TYR A 253 -15.36 -18.64 -16.91
C TYR A 253 -16.22 -18.42 -15.66
N GLY A 254 -16.12 -17.24 -15.07
CA GLY A 254 -16.88 -16.96 -13.86
C GLY A 254 -17.27 -15.50 -13.70
N ASP A 255 -18.20 -15.26 -12.79
CA ASP A 255 -18.80 -13.95 -12.52
C ASP A 255 -17.79 -12.98 -11.88
N ASP A 256 -17.45 -11.91 -12.59
CA ASP A 256 -16.62 -10.79 -12.11
C ASP A 256 -17.20 -10.11 -10.86
N GLY A 257 -18.53 -10.14 -10.69
CA GLY A 257 -19.26 -9.61 -9.54
C GLY A 257 -19.16 -10.49 -8.29
N ALA A 258 -18.69 -11.72 -8.42
CA ALA A 258 -18.56 -12.72 -7.34
C ALA A 258 -17.10 -13.10 -7.05
N ALA A 259 -16.13 -12.25 -7.42
CA ALA A 259 -14.71 -12.51 -7.20
C ALA A 259 -14.33 -12.63 -5.71
N LEU A 260 -13.46 -13.59 -5.40
CA LEU A 260 -12.87 -13.86 -4.09
C LEU A 260 -11.35 -13.92 -4.21
N LEU A 261 -10.63 -13.17 -3.37
CA LEU A 261 -9.17 -13.30 -3.24
C LEU A 261 -8.87 -14.50 -2.33
N SER A 262 -8.01 -15.41 -2.79
CA SER A 262 -7.62 -16.63 -2.07
C SER A 262 -6.30 -17.16 -2.60
N CYS A 263 -5.47 -17.76 -1.74
CA CYS A 263 -4.19 -18.34 -2.13
C CYS A 263 -4.40 -19.61 -2.96
N GLU A 264 -5.30 -20.48 -2.49
CA GLU A 264 -5.74 -21.66 -3.22
C GLU A 264 -7.08 -21.44 -3.91
N ARG A 265 -7.34 -22.23 -4.97
CA ARG A 265 -8.62 -22.23 -5.67
C ARG A 265 -9.76 -22.71 -4.77
N PRO A 266 -10.76 -21.86 -4.48
CA PRO A 266 -11.97 -22.30 -3.79
C PRO A 266 -12.80 -23.27 -4.64
N PHE A 267 -13.59 -24.13 -4.00
CA PHE A 267 -14.48 -25.05 -4.72
C PHE A 267 -15.61 -24.28 -5.42
N GLY A 268 -15.82 -24.54 -6.71
CA GLY A 268 -16.81 -23.85 -7.55
C GLY A 268 -16.34 -22.48 -8.06
N TYR A 269 -15.02 -22.28 -8.13
CA TYR A 269 -14.42 -21.05 -8.65
C TYR A 269 -13.33 -21.37 -9.69
N VAL A 270 -13.09 -20.43 -10.60
CA VAL A 270 -12.09 -20.48 -11.67
C VAL A 270 -11.25 -19.20 -11.71
N ALA A 271 -10.11 -19.24 -12.41
CA ALA A 271 -9.19 -18.09 -12.49
C ALA A 271 -9.55 -17.11 -13.63
N LEU A 272 -10.43 -17.52 -14.53
CA LEU A 272 -10.86 -16.70 -15.67
C LEU A 272 -12.19 -16.05 -15.31
N GLY A 273 -12.20 -14.73 -15.19
CA GLY A 273 -13.43 -13.95 -15.07
C GLY A 273 -14.01 -13.58 -16.44
N GLY A 274 -15.02 -12.72 -16.43
CA GLY A 274 -15.63 -12.15 -17.63
C GLY A 274 -16.88 -12.88 -18.13
N ASP A 275 -17.44 -13.78 -17.35
CA ASP A 275 -18.75 -14.37 -17.64
C ASP A 275 -19.87 -13.34 -17.37
N CYS A 276 -20.70 -13.08 -18.39
CA CYS A 276 -21.81 -12.14 -18.33
C CYS A 276 -23.16 -12.79 -17.97
N ASP A 277 -23.26 -14.13 -17.98
CA ASP A 277 -24.37 -14.92 -17.43
C ASP A 277 -23.88 -16.28 -16.90
N ASP A 278 -23.30 -16.27 -15.69
CA ASP A 278 -22.73 -17.44 -14.95
C ASP A 278 -23.72 -18.59 -14.67
N ALA A 279 -24.95 -18.51 -15.17
CA ALA A 279 -25.93 -19.59 -15.10
C ALA A 279 -26.12 -20.34 -16.44
N ASP A 280 -25.49 -19.87 -17.52
CA ASP A 280 -25.58 -20.45 -18.85
C ASP A 280 -24.22 -20.60 -19.55
N LYS A 281 -23.69 -21.83 -19.49
CA LYS A 281 -22.46 -22.31 -20.16
C LYS A 281 -22.34 -22.08 -21.68
N GLU A 282 -23.34 -21.48 -22.32
CA GLU A 282 -23.34 -21.03 -23.71
C GLU A 282 -23.16 -19.51 -23.82
N VAL A 283 -22.85 -18.82 -22.72
CA VAL A 283 -22.61 -17.37 -22.61
C VAL A 283 -21.28 -17.15 -21.88
N HIS A 284 -20.19 -17.00 -22.63
CA HIS A 284 -18.87 -16.73 -22.06
C HIS A 284 -17.90 -16.18 -23.14
N PRO A 285 -16.77 -15.55 -22.77
CA PRO A 285 -15.85 -14.86 -23.70
C PRO A 285 -15.23 -15.62 -24.90
N LEU A 286 -15.51 -16.91 -25.07
CA LEU A 286 -15.02 -17.72 -26.18
C LEU A 286 -16.13 -18.41 -26.98
N VAL A 287 -17.38 -18.05 -26.72
CA VAL A 287 -18.50 -18.40 -27.61
C VAL A 287 -18.51 -17.43 -28.80
N GLU A 288 -19.10 -17.84 -29.93
CA GLU A 288 -19.42 -16.90 -31.01
C GLU A 288 -20.89 -16.52 -30.86
N ASP A 289 -21.24 -15.24 -31.05
CA ASP A 289 -22.63 -14.81 -31.02
C ASP A 289 -23.50 -15.56 -32.02
N VAL A 290 -24.69 -15.93 -31.54
CA VAL A 290 -25.77 -16.46 -32.35
C VAL A 290 -26.91 -15.44 -32.36
N CYS A 291 -27.67 -15.36 -33.46
CA CYS A 291 -28.76 -14.37 -33.60
C CYS A 291 -29.97 -14.66 -32.69
N ASP A 292 -29.81 -14.52 -31.38
CA ASP A 292 -30.83 -14.75 -30.35
C ASP A 292 -31.08 -13.52 -29.45
N GLY A 293 -30.31 -12.45 -29.64
CA GLY A 293 -30.39 -11.19 -28.90
C GLY A 293 -29.67 -11.20 -27.56
N VAL A 294 -28.93 -12.26 -27.27
CA VAL A 294 -28.00 -12.37 -26.14
C VAL A 294 -26.60 -11.98 -26.62
N ASP A 295 -25.79 -11.46 -25.70
CA ASP A 295 -24.35 -11.26 -25.90
C ASP A 295 -23.68 -12.54 -25.41
N ASN A 296 -23.48 -13.51 -26.31
CA ASN A 296 -22.97 -14.83 -25.95
C ASN A 296 -21.47 -14.81 -25.68
N ASP A 297 -20.74 -13.87 -26.30
CA ASP A 297 -19.29 -13.76 -26.15
C ASP A 297 -18.84 -12.67 -25.16
N CYS A 298 -19.81 -12.04 -24.49
CA CYS A 298 -19.59 -11.04 -23.45
C CYS A 298 -18.71 -9.85 -23.90
N ASP A 299 -18.70 -9.51 -25.19
CA ASP A 299 -17.94 -8.38 -25.74
C ASP A 299 -18.68 -7.03 -25.58
N GLY A 300 -19.94 -7.07 -25.15
CA GLY A 300 -20.81 -5.92 -24.94
C GLY A 300 -21.70 -5.58 -26.15
N VAL A 301 -21.70 -6.39 -27.21
CA VAL A 301 -22.48 -6.20 -28.43
C VAL A 301 -23.30 -7.44 -28.74
N PRO A 302 -24.59 -7.49 -28.35
CA PRO A 302 -25.47 -8.57 -28.77
C PRO A 302 -25.64 -8.60 -30.30
N ASP A 303 -25.54 -9.79 -30.89
CA ASP A 303 -25.80 -10.07 -32.32
C ASP A 303 -25.05 -9.14 -33.31
N PRO A 304 -23.71 -9.06 -33.31
CA PRO A 304 -22.96 -8.14 -34.17
C PRO A 304 -23.10 -8.49 -35.66
N ASP A 305 -22.89 -7.48 -36.52
CA ASP A 305 -22.82 -7.69 -37.97
C ASP A 305 -21.63 -8.58 -38.32
N ARG A 306 -21.89 -9.76 -38.89
CA ARG A 306 -20.84 -10.71 -39.29
C ARG A 306 -19.92 -10.14 -40.36
N PHE A 307 -20.47 -9.39 -41.32
CA PHE A 307 -19.71 -8.74 -42.38
C PHE A 307 -20.27 -7.36 -42.71
N SER A 308 -19.36 -6.39 -42.92
CA SER A 308 -19.65 -5.08 -43.49
C SER A 308 -18.62 -4.78 -44.59
N LEU A 309 -19.07 -4.70 -45.84
CA LEU A 309 -18.23 -4.51 -47.01
C LEU A 309 -18.57 -3.20 -47.73
N ASP A 310 -17.55 -2.33 -47.82
CA ASP A 310 -17.44 -1.25 -48.79
C ASP A 310 -16.33 -1.65 -49.77
N PHE A 311 -16.67 -1.72 -51.06
CA PHE A 311 -15.74 -2.19 -52.09
C PHE A 311 -14.72 -1.11 -52.52
N SER A 312 -14.64 0.04 -51.83
CA SER A 312 -13.63 1.08 -52.05
C SER A 312 -12.20 0.63 -51.74
N THR A 313 -12.05 -0.48 -50.99
CA THR A 313 -10.76 -1.12 -50.70
C THR A 313 -10.79 -2.60 -51.03
N ALA A 314 -9.64 -3.16 -51.43
CA ALA A 314 -9.56 -4.57 -51.84
C ALA A 314 -10.10 -5.50 -50.74
N VAL A 315 -11.16 -6.25 -51.05
CA VAL A 315 -11.75 -7.21 -50.12
C VAL A 315 -10.87 -8.47 -50.08
N PRO A 316 -10.46 -8.97 -48.90
CA PRO A 316 -9.66 -10.18 -48.81
C PRO A 316 -10.39 -11.38 -49.42
N THR A 317 -9.66 -12.24 -50.15
CA THR A 317 -10.21 -13.49 -50.72
C THR A 317 -10.56 -14.52 -49.66
N THR A 318 -10.20 -14.29 -48.40
CA THR A 318 -10.66 -15.06 -47.24
C THR A 318 -12.04 -14.64 -46.76
N THR A 319 -12.54 -13.49 -47.22
CA THR A 319 -13.84 -12.93 -46.86
C THR A 319 -14.84 -13.11 -48.00
N LEU A 320 -14.46 -12.75 -49.22
CA LEU A 320 -15.32 -12.83 -50.40
C LEU A 320 -14.58 -13.49 -51.57
N SER A 321 -15.15 -14.55 -52.14
CA SER A 321 -14.69 -15.13 -53.40
C SER A 321 -15.44 -14.46 -54.54
N ILE A 322 -14.70 -13.86 -55.48
CA ILE A 322 -15.26 -13.20 -56.68
C ILE A 322 -14.91 -14.06 -57.89
N ASN A 323 -15.93 -14.45 -58.67
CA ASN A 323 -15.82 -15.52 -59.67
C ASN A 323 -16.44 -15.14 -61.02
N GLY A 324 -16.02 -15.87 -62.07
CA GLY A 324 -16.53 -15.67 -63.42
C GLY A 324 -16.08 -14.33 -63.99
N ASP A 325 -17.04 -13.59 -64.53
CA ASP A 325 -16.81 -12.24 -65.05
C ASP A 325 -16.90 -11.15 -63.97
N ALA A 326 -17.21 -11.52 -62.72
CA ALA A 326 -17.27 -10.56 -61.63
C ALA A 326 -15.87 -10.06 -61.25
N TRP A 327 -15.78 -8.80 -60.84
CA TRP A 327 -14.56 -8.16 -60.37
C TRP A 327 -14.87 -7.00 -59.42
N GLN A 328 -13.85 -6.54 -58.70
CA GLN A 328 -13.99 -5.42 -57.76
C GLN A 328 -13.46 -4.11 -58.37
N ASP A 329 -14.30 -3.09 -58.43
CA ASP A 329 -13.90 -1.72 -58.79
C ASP A 329 -13.60 -0.88 -57.55
N THR A 330 -12.35 -0.89 -57.12
CA THR A 330 -11.91 -0.07 -55.97
C THR A 330 -11.93 1.44 -56.24
N THR A 331 -12.08 1.87 -57.50
CA THR A 331 -12.11 3.30 -57.82
C THR A 331 -13.47 3.90 -57.49
N ASN A 332 -14.53 3.17 -57.84
CA ASN A 332 -15.90 3.60 -57.60
C ASN A 332 -16.49 2.97 -56.33
N GLY A 333 -15.85 1.94 -55.79
CA GLY A 333 -16.27 1.24 -54.59
C GLY A 333 -17.35 0.21 -54.86
N TRP A 334 -17.29 -0.52 -55.98
CA TRP A 334 -18.36 -1.44 -56.38
C TRP A 334 -17.86 -2.88 -56.52
N LEU A 335 -18.71 -3.82 -56.15
CA LEU A 335 -18.65 -5.17 -56.70
C LEU A 335 -19.34 -5.16 -58.06
N VAL A 336 -18.58 -5.43 -59.11
CA VAL A 336 -19.10 -5.58 -60.47
C VAL A 336 -19.40 -7.05 -60.70
N LEU A 337 -20.67 -7.40 -60.85
CA LEU A 337 -21.07 -8.77 -61.19
C LEU A 337 -20.98 -9.00 -62.70
N THR A 338 -21.41 -8.03 -63.50
CA THR A 338 -21.14 -7.99 -64.96
C THR A 338 -21.00 -6.55 -65.46
N ASP A 339 -20.17 -6.38 -66.48
CA ASP A 339 -20.12 -5.16 -67.29
C ASP A 339 -21.24 -5.12 -68.35
N VAL A 340 -21.34 -4.02 -69.10
CA VAL A 340 -22.24 -3.89 -70.26
C VAL A 340 -21.65 -4.60 -71.48
N ASP A 341 -21.60 -5.94 -71.44
CA ASP A 341 -21.20 -6.81 -72.56
C ASP A 341 -22.10 -8.06 -72.63
N LEU A 342 -22.11 -8.73 -73.77
CA LEU A 342 -22.94 -9.91 -74.02
C LEU A 342 -22.34 -11.17 -73.37
N ASP A 343 -23.22 -12.11 -73.03
CA ASP A 343 -22.88 -13.46 -72.57
C ASP A 343 -21.95 -13.51 -71.34
N LEU A 344 -22.07 -12.54 -70.42
CA LEU A 344 -21.33 -12.50 -69.16
C LEU A 344 -22.08 -13.26 -68.05
N ALA A 345 -21.34 -13.86 -67.13
CA ALA A 345 -21.86 -14.41 -65.88
C ALA A 345 -20.83 -14.26 -64.76
N GLY A 346 -21.23 -13.57 -63.69
CA GLY A 346 -20.38 -13.35 -62.52
C GLY A 346 -21.10 -13.69 -61.23
N SER A 347 -20.33 -14.10 -60.23
CA SER A 347 -20.81 -14.32 -58.88
C SER A 347 -19.80 -13.85 -57.83
N ALA A 348 -20.28 -13.56 -56.64
CA ALA A 348 -19.43 -13.39 -55.47
C ALA A 348 -20.07 -14.01 -54.23
N PHE A 349 -19.31 -14.77 -53.47
CA PHE A 349 -19.80 -15.46 -52.27
C PHE A 349 -18.96 -15.11 -51.06
N PHE A 350 -19.62 -14.89 -49.92
CA PHE A 350 -18.95 -14.90 -48.64
C PHE A 350 -18.33 -16.28 -48.44
N VAL A 351 -17.05 -16.33 -48.09
CA VAL A 351 -16.31 -17.60 -48.01
C VAL A 351 -16.82 -18.45 -46.84
N GLU A 352 -17.31 -17.78 -45.80
CA GLU A 352 -17.84 -18.40 -44.60
C GLU A 352 -19.37 -18.48 -44.66
N PRO A 353 -19.96 -19.69 -44.60
CA PRO A 353 -21.40 -19.86 -44.50
C PRO A 353 -21.97 -19.27 -43.20
N VAL A 354 -23.25 -18.88 -43.22
CA VAL A 354 -24.00 -18.44 -42.03
C VAL A 354 -25.09 -19.45 -41.67
N PRO A 355 -25.59 -19.46 -40.42
CA PRO A 355 -26.77 -20.24 -40.06
C PRO A 355 -27.88 -19.96 -41.06
N GLY A 356 -28.46 -21.01 -41.63
CA GLY A 356 -29.34 -20.78 -42.77
C GLY A 356 -30.65 -20.10 -42.38
N ASP A 357 -31.19 -20.34 -41.19
CA ASP A 357 -32.57 -20.01 -40.83
C ASP A 357 -32.74 -18.65 -40.15
N VAL A 358 -31.66 -17.95 -39.85
CA VAL A 358 -31.67 -16.58 -39.29
C VAL A 358 -30.51 -15.75 -39.85
N TRP A 359 -30.82 -14.70 -40.61
CA TRP A 359 -29.85 -13.73 -41.13
C TRP A 359 -30.57 -12.54 -41.79
N ARG A 360 -29.86 -11.43 -41.92
CA ARG A 360 -30.22 -10.30 -42.77
C ARG A 360 -29.06 -9.94 -43.69
N VAL A 361 -29.37 -9.64 -44.96
CA VAL A 361 -28.46 -8.99 -45.89
C VAL A 361 -29.06 -7.67 -46.34
N SER A 362 -28.36 -6.56 -46.13
CA SER A 362 -28.67 -5.27 -46.75
C SER A 362 -27.59 -4.89 -47.74
N PHE A 363 -27.97 -4.34 -48.88
CA PHE A 363 -27.03 -3.93 -49.93
C PHE A 363 -27.69 -2.92 -50.88
N ASP A 364 -26.88 -2.13 -51.57
CA ASP A 364 -27.33 -1.33 -52.70
C ASP A 364 -27.13 -2.11 -54.01
N LEU A 365 -28.17 -2.17 -54.84
CA LEU A 365 -28.18 -2.84 -56.13
C LEU A 365 -28.32 -1.82 -57.27
N TYR A 366 -27.48 -1.97 -58.29
CA TYR A 366 -27.57 -1.20 -59.53
C TYR A 366 -27.78 -2.12 -60.73
N ILE A 367 -28.77 -1.80 -61.55
CA ILE A 367 -28.99 -2.45 -62.84
C ILE A 367 -29.24 -1.36 -63.90
N GLY A 368 -28.52 -1.42 -65.02
CA GLY A 368 -28.78 -0.52 -66.15
C GLY A 368 -27.57 -0.24 -67.04
N ASP A 369 -27.56 0.95 -67.63
CA ASP A 369 -26.54 1.48 -68.57
C ASP A 369 -26.37 0.70 -69.89
N GLY A 370 -27.16 -0.34 -70.11
CA GLY A 370 -27.14 -1.13 -71.32
C GLY A 370 -28.41 -0.99 -72.16
N SER A 371 -28.89 -2.14 -72.61
CA SER A 371 -30.05 -2.29 -73.49
C SER A 371 -31.18 -3.10 -72.85
N GLY A 372 -31.06 -3.43 -71.57
CA GLY A 372 -31.98 -4.30 -70.82
C GLY A 372 -31.40 -5.70 -70.58
N ALA A 373 -31.96 -6.43 -69.60
CA ALA A 373 -31.69 -7.84 -69.32
C ALA A 373 -30.29 -8.16 -68.72
N GLU A 374 -30.16 -9.23 -67.93
CA GLU A 374 -31.19 -10.19 -67.53
C GLU A 374 -31.65 -9.92 -66.08
N GLY A 375 -30.71 -9.56 -65.22
CA GLY A 375 -30.97 -9.23 -63.83
C GLY A 375 -29.86 -9.73 -62.91
N ALA A 376 -30.11 -9.62 -61.62
CA ALA A 376 -29.22 -10.09 -60.57
C ALA A 376 -29.95 -10.97 -59.56
N ALA A 377 -29.22 -11.65 -58.69
CA ALA A 377 -29.80 -12.44 -57.61
C ALA A 377 -28.96 -12.35 -56.33
N LEU A 378 -29.64 -12.36 -55.18
CA LEU A 378 -29.06 -12.74 -53.90
C LEU A 378 -29.25 -14.26 -53.74
N LEU A 379 -28.17 -14.96 -53.46
CA LEU A 379 -28.10 -16.41 -53.34
C LEU A 379 -27.90 -16.81 -51.89
N PHE A 380 -28.57 -17.88 -51.48
CA PHE A 380 -28.38 -18.55 -50.19
C PHE A 380 -28.38 -20.05 -50.45
N LEU A 381 -27.19 -20.55 -50.78
CA LEU A 381 -26.98 -21.86 -51.37
C LEU A 381 -26.79 -22.93 -50.30
N SER A 382 -27.18 -24.15 -50.66
CA SER A 382 -26.92 -25.36 -49.89
C SER A 382 -25.52 -25.93 -50.09
N GLU A 383 -24.80 -25.39 -51.07
CA GLU A 383 -23.44 -25.77 -51.42
C GLU A 383 -22.44 -24.92 -50.62
N THR A 384 -21.25 -25.47 -50.36
CA THR A 384 -20.22 -24.81 -49.55
C THR A 384 -19.00 -24.39 -50.39
N ASP A 385 -19.09 -24.43 -51.71
CA ASP A 385 -18.00 -24.00 -52.61
C ASP A 385 -18.25 -22.54 -53.02
N PRO A 386 -17.46 -21.57 -52.50
CA PRO A 386 -17.65 -20.15 -52.83
C PRO A 386 -17.12 -19.78 -54.22
N THR A 387 -16.58 -20.72 -54.99
CA THR A 387 -15.96 -20.44 -56.31
C THR A 387 -16.90 -20.64 -57.51
N GLN A 388 -18.17 -20.92 -57.25
CA GLN A 388 -19.11 -21.37 -58.26
C GLN A 388 -19.70 -20.24 -59.10
N VAL A 389 -19.94 -20.51 -60.38
CA VAL A 389 -20.68 -19.64 -61.31
C VAL A 389 -21.72 -20.49 -62.02
N GLY A 390 -22.97 -20.06 -61.97
CA GLY A 390 -24.08 -20.70 -62.68
C GLY A 390 -24.13 -20.33 -64.17
N SER A 391 -25.19 -20.75 -64.84
CA SER A 391 -25.39 -20.44 -66.26
C SER A 391 -25.77 -18.96 -66.47
N GLY A 392 -25.23 -18.33 -67.52
CA GLY A 392 -25.57 -16.95 -67.91
C GLY A 392 -26.92 -16.82 -68.64
N GLY A 393 -27.24 -15.62 -69.15
CA GLY A 393 -28.54 -15.31 -69.72
C GLY A 393 -29.66 -15.29 -68.67
N SER A 394 -30.80 -15.90 -68.98
CA SER A 394 -31.92 -16.05 -68.02
C SER A 394 -31.60 -16.94 -66.82
N GLY A 395 -30.38 -17.49 -66.74
CA GLY A 395 -29.88 -18.20 -65.56
C GLY A 395 -29.34 -17.30 -64.45
N LEU A 396 -29.25 -15.98 -64.69
CA LEU A 396 -28.80 -14.94 -63.74
C LEU A 396 -27.47 -15.25 -63.02
N GLY A 397 -26.60 -16.05 -63.64
CA GLY A 397 -25.31 -16.45 -63.08
C GLY A 397 -25.40 -17.44 -61.91
N TRP A 398 -26.56 -18.02 -61.61
CA TRP A 398 -26.74 -19.02 -60.53
C TRP A 398 -27.43 -20.32 -60.99
N ALA A 399 -28.01 -20.32 -62.19
CA ALA A 399 -28.66 -21.49 -62.76
C ALA A 399 -27.76 -22.73 -62.78
N GLY A 400 -28.17 -23.77 -62.06
CA GLY A 400 -27.43 -25.03 -61.90
C GLY A 400 -26.80 -25.23 -60.52
N LEU A 401 -26.87 -24.22 -59.65
CA LEU A 401 -26.46 -24.29 -58.25
C LEU A 401 -27.63 -24.73 -57.35
N SER A 402 -27.32 -25.40 -56.25
CA SER A 402 -28.31 -25.98 -55.33
C SER A 402 -28.59 -25.06 -54.15
N GLY A 403 -29.86 -24.78 -53.89
CA GLY A 403 -30.29 -23.87 -52.84
C GLY A 403 -31.34 -22.90 -53.33
N TRP A 404 -31.26 -21.65 -52.90
CA TRP A 404 -32.27 -20.65 -53.17
C TRP A 404 -31.68 -19.34 -53.68
N ALA A 405 -32.51 -18.60 -54.40
CA ALA A 405 -32.21 -17.26 -54.89
C ALA A 405 -33.40 -16.33 -54.66
N VAL A 406 -33.11 -15.09 -54.28
CA VAL A 406 -33.99 -13.95 -54.51
C VAL A 406 -33.51 -13.27 -55.78
N GLU A 407 -34.26 -13.39 -56.87
CA GLU A 407 -33.93 -12.69 -58.11
C GLU A 407 -34.46 -11.26 -58.11
N PHE A 408 -33.78 -10.41 -58.87
CA PHE A 408 -34.15 -9.06 -59.25
C PHE A 408 -34.11 -9.03 -60.78
N ASP A 409 -35.21 -9.49 -61.38
CA ASP A 409 -35.31 -9.77 -62.80
C ASP A 409 -35.89 -8.56 -63.55
N THR A 410 -35.22 -8.16 -64.63
CA THR A 410 -35.62 -7.01 -65.46
C THR A 410 -36.59 -7.38 -66.59
N ALA A 411 -36.84 -8.67 -66.78
CA ALA A 411 -37.79 -9.36 -67.65
C ALA A 411 -38.07 -8.66 -69.00
N LEU A 412 -37.45 -9.16 -70.06
CA LEU A 412 -37.79 -8.75 -71.41
C LEU A 412 -39.23 -9.21 -71.74
N SER A 413 -40.03 -8.30 -72.31
CA SER A 413 -41.44 -8.53 -72.72
C SER A 413 -41.73 -9.72 -73.67
N SER A 414 -40.71 -10.49 -74.06
CA SER A 414 -40.80 -11.67 -74.91
C SER A 414 -40.61 -13.00 -74.19
N ASP A 415 -40.22 -13.01 -72.90
CA ASP A 415 -40.20 -14.25 -72.13
C ASP A 415 -41.62 -14.61 -71.67
N THR A 416 -41.98 -15.88 -71.82
CA THR A 416 -43.32 -16.39 -71.47
C THR A 416 -43.30 -17.23 -70.19
N SER A 417 -42.14 -17.45 -69.57
CA SER A 417 -42.03 -18.05 -68.24
C SER A 417 -42.14 -17.04 -67.10
N ASP A 418 -42.02 -15.75 -67.41
CA ASP A 418 -41.83 -14.70 -66.42
C ASP A 418 -43.09 -13.84 -66.29
N PRO A 419 -43.34 -13.20 -65.13
CA PRO A 419 -44.32 -12.13 -65.01
C PRO A 419 -44.05 -11.00 -65.99
N ASP A 420 -45.12 -10.29 -66.35
CA ASP A 420 -44.99 -9.09 -67.17
C ASP A 420 -44.20 -8.00 -66.42
N GLY A 421 -43.00 -7.68 -66.91
CA GLY A 421 -42.15 -6.58 -66.43
C GLY A 421 -41.26 -6.95 -65.24
N ASN A 422 -40.50 -5.97 -64.75
CA ASN A 422 -39.51 -6.18 -63.69
C ASN A 422 -40.16 -6.76 -62.43
N HIS A 423 -39.52 -7.76 -61.84
CA HIS A 423 -40.07 -8.46 -60.71
C HIS A 423 -38.98 -8.97 -59.76
N VAL A 424 -39.41 -9.32 -58.56
CA VAL A 424 -38.59 -9.98 -57.54
C VAL A 424 -39.26 -11.30 -57.23
N ALA A 425 -38.54 -12.41 -57.29
CA ALA A 425 -39.09 -13.70 -56.94
C ALA A 425 -38.13 -14.55 -56.12
N VAL A 426 -38.69 -15.55 -55.46
CA VAL A 426 -37.91 -16.59 -54.81
C VAL A 426 -37.88 -17.81 -55.71
N MET A 427 -36.68 -18.31 -55.98
CA MET A 427 -36.46 -19.50 -56.77
C MET A 427 -35.66 -20.54 -55.99
N ARG A 428 -35.78 -21.80 -56.42
CA ARG A 428 -35.06 -22.94 -55.85
C ARG A 428 -34.48 -23.80 -56.95
N ASP A 429 -33.22 -24.23 -56.81
CA ASP A 429 -32.55 -25.20 -57.68
C ASP A 429 -32.77 -24.89 -59.19
N ASN A 430 -32.74 -23.60 -59.55
CA ASN A 430 -33.02 -23.08 -60.89
C ASN A 430 -34.34 -23.57 -61.51
N SER A 431 -35.39 -23.72 -60.72
CA SER A 431 -36.71 -24.05 -61.25
C SER A 431 -37.28 -22.85 -62.00
N SER A 432 -37.67 -23.01 -63.26
CA SER A 432 -38.43 -21.99 -64.03
C SER A 432 -39.83 -21.68 -63.45
N ASN A 433 -40.15 -22.25 -62.29
CA ASN A 433 -41.28 -21.83 -61.48
C ASN A 433 -40.73 -20.85 -60.45
N HIS A 434 -40.83 -19.58 -60.76
CA HIS A 434 -40.84 -18.52 -59.77
C HIS A 434 -41.80 -18.88 -58.65
N SER A 435 -41.26 -19.33 -57.53
CA SER A 435 -42.08 -20.01 -56.54
C SER A 435 -43.03 -19.02 -55.88
N ARG A 436 -42.63 -17.75 -55.77
CA ARG A 436 -43.36 -16.64 -55.15
C ARG A 436 -42.86 -15.32 -55.72
N PHE A 437 -43.77 -14.43 -56.11
CA PHE A 437 -43.42 -13.12 -56.68
C PHE A 437 -43.79 -11.98 -55.75
N GLY A 438 -42.98 -10.93 -55.81
CA GLY A 438 -43.21 -9.67 -55.14
C GLY A 438 -44.26 -8.82 -55.85
N SER A 439 -44.68 -7.76 -55.18
CA SER A 439 -45.56 -6.73 -55.74
C SER A 439 -44.97 -5.36 -55.43
N SER A 440 -45.34 -4.35 -56.23
CA SER A 440 -44.82 -2.98 -56.06
C SER A 440 -43.30 -2.88 -56.25
N VAL A 441 -42.73 -3.74 -57.09
CA VAL A 441 -41.32 -3.68 -57.50
C VAL A 441 -41.12 -2.44 -58.37
N PRO A 442 -40.12 -1.58 -58.06
CA PRO A 442 -39.79 -0.44 -58.92
C PRO A 442 -39.20 -0.90 -60.25
N THR A 443 -39.06 0.02 -61.22
CA THR A 443 -38.22 -0.26 -62.38
C THR A 443 -36.79 -0.50 -61.90
N LEU A 444 -36.20 -1.62 -62.32
CA LEU A 444 -34.89 -2.07 -61.85
C LEU A 444 -33.76 -1.59 -62.78
N ASP A 445 -33.99 -1.59 -64.10
CA ASP A 445 -33.02 -1.25 -65.16
C ASP A 445 -32.97 0.26 -65.49
N ASP A 446 -33.27 1.13 -64.52
CA ASP A 446 -33.34 2.58 -64.74
C ASP A 446 -32.04 3.34 -64.42
N SER A 447 -30.92 2.62 -64.32
CA SER A 447 -29.59 3.17 -64.00
C SER A 447 -29.61 3.93 -62.67
N GLN A 448 -30.36 3.45 -61.67
CA GLN A 448 -30.39 4.00 -60.31
C GLN A 448 -29.99 2.92 -59.30
N TRP A 449 -29.29 3.35 -58.25
CA TRP A 449 -29.05 2.51 -57.08
C TRP A 449 -30.34 2.31 -56.29
N ARG A 450 -30.58 1.07 -55.85
CA ARG A 450 -31.73 0.64 -55.06
C ARG A 450 -31.25 0.04 -53.76
N ALA A 451 -31.76 0.55 -52.64
CA ALA A 451 -31.47 -0.05 -51.34
C ALA A 451 -32.30 -1.33 -51.19
N VAL A 452 -31.65 -2.47 -50.98
CA VAL A 452 -32.27 -3.77 -50.85
C VAL A 452 -31.98 -4.33 -49.46
N GLU A 453 -33.01 -4.91 -48.83
CA GLU A 453 -32.86 -5.69 -47.61
C GLU A 453 -33.58 -7.03 -47.79
N VAL A 454 -32.90 -8.11 -47.42
CA VAL A 454 -33.45 -9.47 -47.43
C VAL A 454 -33.24 -10.07 -46.05
N GLU A 455 -34.32 -10.55 -45.43
CA GLU A 455 -34.30 -11.12 -44.08
C GLU A 455 -34.89 -12.52 -44.09
N MET A 456 -34.18 -13.45 -43.44
CA MET A 456 -34.64 -14.80 -43.12
C MET A 456 -34.81 -14.93 -41.60
N THR A 457 -36.00 -15.37 -41.16
CA THR A 457 -36.30 -15.67 -39.75
C THR A 457 -37.17 -16.92 -39.65
N GLY A 458 -36.58 -18.05 -39.21
CA GLY A 458 -37.27 -19.32 -39.00
C GLY A 458 -38.00 -19.84 -40.25
N GLY A 459 -37.44 -19.59 -41.44
CA GLY A 459 -38.04 -19.93 -42.74
C GLY A 459 -39.05 -18.91 -43.28
N GLY A 460 -39.32 -17.81 -42.57
CA GLY A 460 -39.95 -16.62 -43.12
C GLY A 460 -38.93 -15.80 -43.90
N LEU A 461 -39.24 -15.41 -45.13
CA LEU A 461 -38.38 -14.59 -45.98
C LEU A 461 -39.10 -13.31 -46.39
N GLN A 462 -38.47 -12.18 -46.12
CA GLN A 462 -38.97 -10.86 -46.49
C GLN A 462 -37.94 -10.12 -47.33
N VAL A 463 -38.42 -9.31 -48.29
CA VAL A 463 -37.58 -8.48 -49.15
C VAL A 463 -38.14 -7.07 -49.20
N TRP A 464 -37.29 -6.08 -48.97
CA TRP A 464 -37.58 -4.66 -49.11
C TRP A 464 -36.71 -4.05 -50.21
N MET A 465 -37.30 -3.12 -50.95
CA MET A 465 -36.60 -2.26 -51.91
C MET A 465 -36.99 -0.82 -51.66
N ASP A 466 -36.00 0.07 -51.52
CA ASP A 466 -36.17 1.48 -51.20
C ASP A 466 -37.10 1.69 -49.97
N GLY A 467 -36.94 0.83 -48.95
CA GLY A 467 -37.76 0.82 -47.73
C GLY A 467 -39.19 0.29 -47.90
N THR A 468 -39.60 -0.11 -49.10
CA THR A 468 -40.92 -0.70 -49.36
C THR A 468 -40.80 -2.22 -49.42
N ARG A 469 -41.57 -2.93 -48.58
CA ARG A 469 -41.59 -4.41 -48.62
C ARG A 469 -42.23 -4.89 -49.91
N VAL A 470 -41.43 -5.49 -50.79
CA VAL A 470 -41.88 -6.01 -52.09
C VAL A 470 -42.25 -7.49 -52.01
N LEU A 471 -41.67 -8.25 -51.08
CA LEU A 471 -41.95 -9.67 -50.88
C LEU A 471 -42.11 -10.02 -49.39
N ASN A 472 -43.05 -10.90 -49.08
CA ASN A 472 -43.17 -11.55 -47.78
C ASN A 472 -43.72 -12.96 -48.01
N THR A 473 -42.89 -13.97 -47.74
CA THR A 473 -43.22 -15.36 -48.01
C THR A 473 -42.60 -16.30 -46.98
N THR A 474 -42.92 -17.59 -47.09
CA THR A 474 -42.27 -18.65 -46.34
C THR A 474 -41.56 -19.60 -47.29
N VAL A 475 -40.34 -19.96 -46.95
CA VAL A 475 -39.50 -20.89 -47.70
C VAL A 475 -39.61 -22.27 -47.01
N SER A 476 -40.61 -23.06 -47.42
CA SER A 476 -40.90 -24.36 -46.79
C SER A 476 -39.80 -25.40 -47.08
N ARG A 477 -39.41 -26.19 -46.06
CA ARG A 477 -38.28 -27.15 -46.12
C ARG A 477 -36.91 -26.46 -46.22
N TYR A 478 -36.71 -25.44 -45.41
CA TYR A 478 -35.43 -24.78 -45.18
C TYR A 478 -34.43 -25.72 -44.47
N ALA A 479 -34.16 -26.90 -45.01
CA ALA A 479 -33.24 -27.86 -44.41
C ALA A 479 -31.78 -27.53 -44.78
N LEU A 480 -31.38 -26.26 -44.59
CA LEU A 480 -30.00 -25.81 -44.72
C LEU A 480 -29.49 -25.53 -43.31
N PRO A 481 -28.62 -26.39 -42.74
CA PRO A 481 -27.92 -26.07 -41.50
C PRO A 481 -27.16 -24.74 -41.65
N ASP A 482 -26.42 -24.64 -42.75
CA ASP A 482 -25.67 -23.45 -43.14
C ASP A 482 -26.06 -23.04 -44.56
N ALA A 483 -26.00 -21.74 -44.84
CA ALA A 483 -26.22 -21.15 -46.14
C ALA A 483 -25.00 -20.36 -46.59
N LEU A 484 -24.53 -20.65 -47.81
CA LEU A 484 -23.52 -19.85 -48.48
C LEU A 484 -24.20 -18.65 -49.14
N ILE A 485 -23.97 -17.47 -48.57
CA ILE A 485 -24.56 -16.21 -49.04
C ILE A 485 -23.70 -15.62 -50.17
N GLY A 486 -24.34 -15.15 -51.23
CA GLY A 486 -23.64 -14.47 -52.30
C GLY A 486 -24.54 -13.73 -53.26
N PHE A 487 -23.94 -13.16 -54.28
CA PHE A 487 -24.59 -12.42 -55.34
C PHE A 487 -24.24 -13.04 -56.68
N SER A 488 -25.14 -12.96 -57.65
CA SER A 488 -24.84 -13.30 -59.03
C SER A 488 -25.59 -12.42 -60.00
N ALA A 489 -25.06 -12.29 -61.20
CA ALA A 489 -25.78 -11.68 -62.31
C ALA A 489 -25.29 -12.28 -63.63
N SER A 490 -26.08 -12.07 -64.69
CA SER A 490 -25.62 -12.35 -66.03
C SER A 490 -26.26 -11.44 -67.06
N THR A 491 -25.61 -11.36 -68.22
CA THR A 491 -26.15 -10.70 -69.40
C THR A 491 -26.58 -11.73 -70.43
N GLY A 492 -27.46 -11.31 -71.34
CA GLY A 492 -27.99 -12.15 -72.40
C GLY A 492 -27.15 -12.12 -73.68
N SER A 493 -27.58 -12.95 -74.63
CA SER A 493 -26.99 -13.01 -75.98
C SER A 493 -27.45 -11.88 -76.92
N SER A 494 -28.42 -11.07 -76.49
CA SER A 494 -29.01 -9.99 -77.31
C SER A 494 -29.30 -8.69 -76.57
N ALA A 495 -29.17 -8.69 -75.25
CA ALA A 495 -29.45 -7.57 -74.38
C ALA A 495 -28.47 -7.64 -73.19
N THR A 496 -28.15 -6.49 -72.61
CA THR A 496 -27.12 -6.33 -71.59
C THR A 496 -27.55 -5.25 -70.62
N ASP A 497 -27.22 -5.41 -69.35
CA ASP A 497 -27.11 -4.34 -68.38
C ASP A 497 -25.88 -4.60 -67.51
N ALA A 498 -25.33 -3.53 -66.95
CA ALA A 498 -24.37 -3.63 -65.88
C ALA A 498 -25.10 -4.01 -64.58
N HIS A 499 -24.45 -4.85 -63.77
CA HIS A 499 -24.97 -5.27 -62.47
C HIS A 499 -23.93 -5.02 -61.40
N TYR A 500 -24.21 -4.08 -60.51
CA TYR A 500 -23.29 -3.68 -59.44
C TYR A 500 -23.93 -3.84 -58.06
N VAL A 501 -23.10 -4.13 -57.07
CA VAL A 501 -23.48 -4.22 -55.65
C VAL A 501 -22.53 -3.37 -54.81
N ASP A 502 -23.07 -2.68 -53.82
CA ASP A 502 -22.31 -1.85 -52.86
C ASP A 502 -22.98 -1.86 -51.47
N ASN A 503 -22.29 -1.32 -50.45
CA ASN A 503 -22.76 -1.15 -49.07
C ASN A 503 -23.37 -2.43 -48.46
N VAL A 504 -22.65 -3.54 -48.57
CA VAL A 504 -23.17 -4.85 -48.13
C VAL A 504 -22.97 -5.01 -46.62
N VAL A 505 -24.05 -5.35 -45.92
CA VAL A 505 -24.02 -5.80 -44.52
C VAL A 505 -24.71 -7.16 -44.45
N LEU A 506 -24.04 -8.14 -43.84
CA LEU A 506 -24.57 -9.46 -43.55
C LEU A 506 -24.42 -9.72 -42.05
N GLY A 507 -25.53 -9.96 -41.37
CA GLY A 507 -25.57 -10.15 -39.92
C GLY A 507 -26.92 -10.68 -39.46
N CYS A 508 -27.29 -10.34 -38.22
CA CYS A 508 -28.57 -10.73 -37.64
C CYS A 508 -29.73 -9.77 -38.02
N PRO A 509 -30.99 -10.25 -38.04
CA PRO A 509 -32.19 -9.45 -38.27
C PRO A 509 -32.51 -8.37 -37.22
#